data_AF-A0A3D3HCW2-F1
#
_entry.id   AF-A0A3D3HCW2-F1
#
_cell.length_a   1.000
_cell.length_b   1.000
_cell.length_c   1.000
_cell.angle_alpha   90.00
_cell.angle_beta   90.00
_cell.angle_gamma   90.00
#
_symmetry.space_group_name_H-M   'P 1'
#
loop_
_entity.id
_entity.type
_entity.pdbx_description
1 polymer ?
#
loop_
_entity_poly.entity_id
_entity_poly.type
_entity_poly.pdbx_seq_one_letter_code
_entity_poly.pdbx_strand_id
1 'polypeptide(L)'
;RTAVWYGDNLAAMEEIAAPLFRSVVKAGAPFKDDGKIIKFELVNTSDIPMKLSGGPHGAPAAVNVPARGMAVVTADRKFLDEPMPYSVDNIITGSNSVLKVEISPAKK
;
A
#
# COMPACT_ATOMS: atom_id res chain seq x y z
N ARG A 1 10.43 -17.28 -13.22
CA ARG A 1 9.55 -16.62 -12.23
C ARG A 1 8.50 -15.85 -13.00
N THR A 2 7.21 -16.03 -12.69
CA THR A 2 6.10 -15.50 -13.50
C THR A 2 5.06 -14.85 -12.59
N ALA A 3 4.43 -13.79 -13.08
CA ALA A 3 3.21 -13.21 -12.53
C ALA A 3 2.17 -13.19 -13.66
N VAL A 4 0.91 -13.47 -13.34
CA VAL A 4 -0.21 -13.46 -14.30
C VAL A 4 -1.05 -12.23 -14.01
N TRP A 5 -1.36 -11.45 -15.03
CA TRP A 5 -2.19 -10.25 -14.92
C TRP A 5 -3.52 -10.45 -15.65
N TYR A 6 -4.63 -10.10 -15.02
CA TYR A 6 -5.98 -10.15 -15.59
C TYR A 6 -6.91 -9.11 -14.96
N GLY A 7 -7.43 -8.19 -15.78
CA GLY A 7 -8.22 -7.05 -15.29
C GLY A 7 -7.39 -6.17 -14.34
N ASP A 8 -7.90 -5.93 -13.13
CA ASP A 8 -7.15 -5.22 -12.09
C ASP A 8 -6.26 -6.16 -11.25
N ASN A 9 -6.27 -7.47 -11.50
CA ASN A 9 -5.65 -8.45 -10.61
C ASN A 9 -4.27 -8.90 -11.10
N LEU A 10 -3.35 -9.07 -10.16
CA LEU A 10 -2.05 -9.71 -10.36
C LEU A 10 -1.96 -10.96 -9.49
N ALA A 11 -1.69 -12.12 -10.08
CA ALA A 11 -1.47 -13.36 -9.36
C ALA A 11 0.00 -13.78 -9.48
N ALA A 12 0.68 -13.92 -8.35
CA ALA A 12 2.06 -14.39 -8.29
C ALA A 12 2.38 -14.93 -6.89
N MET A 13 3.34 -15.85 -6.79
CA MET A 13 3.85 -16.26 -5.47
C MET A 13 4.34 -15.03 -4.69
N GLU A 14 4.21 -15.05 -3.36
CA GLU A 14 4.56 -13.91 -2.51
C GLU A 14 6.00 -13.41 -2.71
N GLU A 15 6.95 -14.34 -2.91
CA GLU A 15 8.36 -14.06 -3.22
C GLU A 15 8.57 -13.23 -4.51
N ILE A 16 7.56 -13.17 -5.38
CA ILE A 16 7.54 -12.35 -6.61
C ILE A 16 6.64 -11.12 -6.40
N ALA A 17 5.46 -11.30 -5.82
CA ALA A 17 4.47 -10.24 -5.62
C ALA A 17 4.97 -9.12 -4.70
N ALA A 18 5.59 -9.47 -3.56
CA ALA A 18 6.08 -8.50 -2.58
C ALA A 18 7.14 -7.54 -3.16
N PRO A 19 8.22 -8.01 -3.82
CA PRO A 19 9.19 -7.10 -4.43
C PRO A 19 8.59 -6.29 -5.60
N LEU A 20 7.67 -6.85 -6.39
CA LEU A 20 6.97 -6.09 -7.43
C LEU A 20 6.19 -4.92 -6.84
N PHE A 21 5.36 -5.17 -5.82
CA PHE A 21 4.61 -4.12 -5.14
C PHE A 21 5.54 -3.02 -4.59
N ARG A 22 6.59 -3.40 -3.86
CA ARG A 22 7.57 -2.46 -3.28
C ARG A 22 8.34 -1.66 -4.33
N SER A 23 8.50 -2.20 -5.54
CA SER A 23 9.17 -1.50 -6.63
C SER A 23 8.33 -0.35 -7.21
N VAL A 24 7.00 -0.46 -7.15
CA VAL A 24 6.08 0.48 -7.82
C VAL A 24 5.26 1.35 -6.88
N VAL A 25 5.02 0.91 -5.64
CA VAL A 25 4.31 1.67 -4.61
C VAL A 25 5.30 2.24 -3.60
N LYS A 26 5.28 3.56 -3.43
CA LYS A 26 6.18 4.28 -2.49
C LYS A 26 5.39 5.24 -1.62
N ALA A 27 5.69 5.26 -0.34
CA ALA A 27 5.19 6.28 0.57
C ALA A 27 6.11 7.50 0.53
N GLY A 28 5.52 8.69 0.44
CA GLY A 28 6.21 9.97 0.57
C GLY A 28 6.48 10.34 2.02
N ALA A 29 7.30 11.38 2.24
CA ALA A 29 7.49 11.94 3.57
C ALA A 29 6.20 12.64 4.03
N PRO A 30 5.88 12.66 5.34
CA PRO A 30 4.74 13.40 5.84
C PRO A 30 4.82 14.89 5.49
N PHE A 31 3.82 15.39 4.76
CA PHE A 31 3.70 16.80 4.41
C PHE A 31 2.82 17.57 5.40
N LYS A 32 2.06 16.86 6.24
CA LYS A 32 1.33 17.44 7.38
C LYS A 32 1.52 16.55 8.62
N ASP A 33 1.85 17.18 9.75
CA ASP A 33 1.83 16.59 11.08
C ASP A 33 1.32 17.69 12.03
N ASP A 34 0.16 17.46 12.67
CA ASP A 34 -0.43 18.41 13.63
C ASP A 34 -0.33 17.94 15.09
N GLY A 35 0.51 16.94 15.34
CA GLY A 35 0.70 16.34 16.65
C GLY A 35 -0.30 15.23 16.98
N LYS A 36 -1.41 15.10 16.24
CA LYS A 36 -2.39 14.01 16.38
C LYS A 36 -2.48 13.15 15.13
N ILE A 37 -2.53 13.78 13.96
CA ILE A 37 -2.58 13.11 12.67
C ILE A 37 -1.37 13.45 11.82
N ILE A 38 -1.01 12.51 10.97
CA ILE A 38 -0.05 12.68 9.89
C ILE A 38 -0.76 12.51 8.54
N LYS A 39 -0.29 13.24 7.53
CA LYS A 39 -0.66 13.04 6.13
C LYS A 39 0.57 12.83 5.28
N PHE A 40 0.53 11.79 4.46
CA PHE A 40 1.55 11.45 3.49
C PHE A 40 0.90 10.88 2.23
N GLU A 41 1.66 10.87 1.14
CA GLU A 41 1.20 10.34 -0.15
C GLU A 41 1.65 8.89 -0.31
N LEU A 42 0.77 8.05 -0.85
CA LEU A 42 1.12 6.74 -1.37
C LEU A 42 1.07 6.84 -2.90
N VAL A 43 2.22 6.73 -3.55
CA VAL A 43 2.38 6.90 -5.00
C VAL A 43 2.51 5.54 -5.65
N ASN A 44 1.73 5.30 -6.70
CA ASN A 44 1.80 4.12 -7.54
C ASN A 44 2.33 4.50 -8.93
N THR A 45 3.47 3.93 -9.28
CA THR A 45 4.14 4.16 -10.56
C THR A 45 3.84 3.08 -11.59
N SER A 46 3.00 2.09 -11.28
CA SER A 46 2.59 1.05 -12.23
C SER A 46 1.30 1.39 -12.97
N ASP A 47 1.01 0.63 -14.01
CA ASP A 47 -0.24 0.71 -14.78
C ASP A 47 -1.39 -0.13 -14.17
N ILE A 48 -1.19 -0.70 -12.98
CA ILE A 48 -2.19 -1.50 -12.26
C ILE A 48 -2.60 -0.71 -11.01
N PRO A 49 -3.90 -0.46 -10.75
CA PRO A 49 -4.33 0.18 -9.51
C PRO A 49 -4.02 -0.71 -8.30
N MET A 50 -3.84 -0.13 -7.10
CA MET A 50 -3.55 -0.88 -5.87
C MET A 50 -4.69 -0.70 -4.89
N LYS A 51 -5.37 -1.79 -4.53
CA LYS A 51 -6.52 -1.79 -3.64
C LYS A 51 -6.09 -2.30 -2.27
N LEU A 52 -5.88 -1.37 -1.33
CA LEU A 52 -5.43 -1.70 0.02
C LEU A 52 -6.62 -1.74 0.98
N SER A 53 -6.69 -2.77 1.82
CA SER A 53 -7.74 -2.96 2.82
C SER A 53 -7.20 -3.45 4.16
N GLY A 54 -8.04 -3.39 5.20
CA GLY A 54 -7.70 -3.89 6.52
C GLY A 54 -6.77 -2.97 7.31
N GLY A 55 -6.80 -1.66 7.01
CA GLY A 55 -5.99 -0.68 7.73
C GLY A 55 -6.24 -0.69 9.24
N PRO A 56 -5.21 -0.45 10.06
CA PRO A 56 -5.32 -0.50 11.52
C PRO A 56 -6.15 0.65 12.09
N HIS A 57 -6.50 0.55 13.38
CA HIS A 57 -7.23 1.62 14.08
C HIS A 57 -6.43 2.93 14.09
N GLY A 58 -7.01 3.98 13.51
CA GLY A 58 -6.36 5.28 13.33
C GLY A 58 -5.74 5.47 11.95
N ALA A 59 -5.88 4.52 11.02
CA ALA A 59 -5.54 4.68 9.60
C ALA A 59 -6.81 4.39 8.76
N PRO A 60 -6.83 4.76 7.45
CA PRO A 60 -7.98 4.48 6.61
C PRO A 60 -8.20 2.97 6.47
N ALA A 61 -9.43 2.50 6.67
CA ALA A 61 -9.77 1.08 6.54
C ALA A 61 -9.49 0.53 5.13
N ALA A 62 -9.58 1.40 4.11
CA ALA A 62 -9.22 1.10 2.75
C ALA A 62 -8.54 2.30 2.08
N VAL A 63 -7.60 2.02 1.17
CA VAL A 63 -6.91 3.01 0.34
C VAL A 63 -6.85 2.48 -1.09
N ASN A 64 -7.40 3.24 -2.04
CA ASN A 64 -7.26 2.92 -3.47
C ASN A 64 -6.22 3.84 -4.09
N VAL A 65 -5.09 3.29 -4.53
CA VAL A 65 -4.06 4.05 -5.24
C VAL A 65 -4.23 3.82 -6.74
N PRO A 66 -4.64 4.84 -7.51
CA PRO A 66 -4.87 4.66 -8.94
C PRO A 66 -3.58 4.28 -9.69
N ALA A 67 -3.73 3.67 -10.86
CA ALA A 67 -2.62 3.47 -11.79
C ALA A 67 -1.96 4.81 -12.12
N ARG A 68 -0.62 4.86 -12.13
CA ARG A 68 0.19 6.06 -12.39
C ARG A 68 -0.25 7.30 -11.58
N GLY A 69 -0.71 7.10 -10.35
CA GLY A 69 -1.24 8.18 -9.52
C GLY A 69 -0.89 8.04 -8.05
N MET A 70 -1.61 8.79 -7.21
CA MET A 70 -1.36 8.85 -5.78
C MET A 70 -2.65 8.86 -4.98
N ALA A 71 -2.56 8.45 -3.72
CA ALA A 71 -3.60 8.62 -2.72
C ALA A 71 -3.01 9.27 -1.46
N VAL A 72 -3.76 10.17 -0.84
CA VAL A 72 -3.37 10.77 0.45
C VAL A 72 -3.85 9.86 1.57
N VAL A 73 -2.92 9.40 2.40
CA VAL A 73 -3.21 8.66 3.62
C VAL A 73 -3.25 9.65 4.78
N THR A 74 -4.34 9.64 5.55
CA THR A 74 -4.45 10.38 6.82
C THR A 74 -4.51 9.36 7.94
N ALA A 75 -3.53 9.39 8.84
CA ALA A 75 -3.41 8.41 9.92
C ALA A 75 -3.03 9.08 11.25
N ASP A 76 -3.23 8.39 12.38
CA ASP A 76 -2.71 8.80 13.69
C ASP A 76 -1.20 8.97 13.65
N ARG A 77 -0.68 9.94 14.40
CA ARG A 77 0.76 10.22 14.45
C ARG A 77 1.62 9.04 14.89
N LYS A 78 1.09 8.12 15.70
CA LYS A 78 1.78 6.89 16.12
C LYS A 78 2.29 6.03 14.95
N PHE A 79 1.65 6.14 13.78
CA PHE A 79 2.06 5.42 12.56
C PHE A 79 3.27 6.05 11.84
N LEU A 80 3.84 7.11 12.39
CA LEU A 80 5.17 7.58 12.01
C LEU A 80 6.26 6.62 12.52
N ASP A 81 6.03 6.02 13.68
CA ASP A 81 7.01 5.18 14.39
C ASP A 81 6.77 3.68 14.15
N GLU A 82 5.54 3.30 13.79
CA GLU A 82 5.14 1.90 13.53
C GLU A 82 4.56 1.71 12.12
N PRO A 83 4.93 0.63 11.39
CA PRO A 83 4.35 0.33 10.10
C PRO A 83 2.85 -0.02 10.18
N MET A 84 2.07 0.41 9.20
CA MET A 84 0.65 0.07 9.07
C MET A 84 0.48 -1.20 8.23
N PRO A 85 -0.07 -2.29 8.78
CA PRO A 85 -0.38 -3.49 8.00
C PRO A 85 -1.57 -3.25 7.08
N TYR A 86 -1.48 -3.73 5.85
CA TYR A 86 -2.56 -3.74 4.86
C TYR A 86 -2.53 -5.03 4.05
N SER A 87 -3.71 -5.44 3.57
CA SER A 87 -3.86 -6.41 2.48
C SER A 87 -3.94 -5.66 1.16
N VAL A 88 -3.32 -6.17 0.10
CA VAL A 88 -3.47 -5.65 -1.28
C VAL A 88 -4.40 -6.60 -2.03
N ASP A 89 -5.70 -6.30 -2.00
CA ASP A 89 -6.78 -7.20 -2.37
C ASP A 89 -6.69 -7.73 -3.81
N ASN A 90 -6.10 -6.94 -4.70
CA ASN A 90 -5.94 -7.28 -6.11
C ASN A 90 -4.57 -7.90 -6.45
N ILE A 91 -3.75 -8.23 -5.44
CA ILE A 91 -2.53 -9.02 -5.62
C ILE A 91 -2.70 -10.37 -4.92
N ILE A 92 -2.97 -11.41 -5.70
CA ILE A 92 -3.27 -12.77 -5.23
C ILE A 92 -1.96 -13.54 -5.06
N THR A 93 -1.71 -14.06 -3.87
CA THR A 93 -0.47 -14.80 -3.53
C THR A 93 -0.67 -16.31 -3.37
N GLY A 94 -1.93 -16.76 -3.36
CA GLY A 94 -2.32 -18.16 -3.23
C GLY A 94 -3.83 -18.31 -3.38
N SER A 95 -4.35 -19.54 -3.26
CA SER A 95 -5.76 -19.84 -3.59
C SER A 95 -6.78 -19.02 -2.80
N ASN A 96 -6.46 -18.67 -1.55
CA ASN A 96 -7.31 -17.86 -0.66
C ASN A 96 -6.49 -16.78 0.09
N SER A 97 -5.40 -16.31 -0.53
CA SER A 97 -4.52 -15.31 0.09
C SER A 97 -4.17 -14.20 -0.89
N VAL A 98 -4.10 -13.00 -0.33
CA VAL A 98 -3.62 -11.80 -1.01
C VAL A 98 -2.33 -11.32 -0.38
N LEU A 99 -1.60 -10.47 -1.09
CA LEU A 99 -0.36 -9.90 -0.60
C LEU A 99 -0.63 -9.07 0.66
N LYS A 100 0.14 -9.32 1.72
CA LYS A 100 0.16 -8.48 2.91
C LYS A 100 1.39 -7.58 2.88
N VAL A 101 1.20 -6.31 3.21
CA VAL A 101 2.25 -5.29 3.17
C VAL A 101 2.21 -4.45 4.44
N GLU A 102 3.34 -3.84 4.73
CA GLU A 102 3.46 -2.83 5.77
C GLU A 102 3.84 -1.52 5.12
N ILE A 103 3.12 -0.44 5.46
CA ILE A 103 3.35 0.89 4.94
C ILE A 103 3.81 1.78 6.08
N SER A 104 4.96 2.41 5.90
CA SER A 104 5.44 3.49 6.75
C SER A 104 5.67 4.75 5.91
N PRO A 105 5.37 5.95 6.43
CA PRO A 105 5.76 7.19 5.78
C PRO A 105 7.28 7.24 5.58
N ALA A 106 7.76 7.84 4.49
CA ALA A 106 9.19 8.05 4.34
C ALA A 106 9.72 9.02 5.42
N LYS A 107 10.98 8.82 5.83
CA LYS A 107 11.65 9.77 6.72
C LYS A 107 11.86 11.09 5.98
N LYS A 108 11.73 12.20 6.71
CA LYS A 108 12.15 13.52 6.23
C LYS A 108 13.65 13.60 6.08
#